data_AF-A0AAD4TIG3-F1
#
_entry.id   AF-A0AAD4TIG3-F1
#
_cell.length_a   1.000
_cell.length_b   1.000
_cell.length_c   1.000
_cell.angle_alpha   90.00
_cell.angle_beta   90.00
_cell.angle_gamma   90.00
#
_symmetry.space_group_name_H-M   'P 1'
#
loop_
_entity.id
_entity.type
_entity.pdbx_description
1 polymer ?
#
loop_
_entity_poly.entity_id
_entity_poly.type
_entity_poly.pdbx_seq_one_letter_code
_entity_poly.pdbx_strand_id
1 'polypeptide(L)'
;MHCKSADDNLGECSLVFETNLAWSFKVNFFDTTLYWCNFWWEENGGYQVFKAKRDMDRCGGTCEYDVRSDGIYGYNLAAETYLVYKWPWS
;
A
#
# COMPACT_ATOMS: atom_id res chain seq x y z
N MET A 1 -4.53 -8.58 -6.82
CA MET A 1 -4.35 -7.11 -6.64
C MET A 1 -3.46 -6.59 -7.76
N HIS A 2 -3.73 -5.40 -8.27
CA HIS A 2 -2.93 -4.76 -9.33
C HIS A 2 -2.47 -3.38 -8.87
N CYS A 3 -1.16 -3.15 -8.78
CA CYS A 3 -0.61 -1.87 -8.35
C CYS A 3 0.03 -1.07 -9.48
N LYS A 4 -0.17 0.25 -9.43
CA LYS A 4 0.44 1.24 -10.31
C LYS A 4 0.88 2.47 -9.51
N SER A 5 1.99 3.09 -9.91
CA SER A 5 2.33 4.44 -9.47
C SER A 5 2.04 5.44 -10.59
N ALA A 6 1.70 6.67 -10.19
CA ALA A 6 1.55 7.79 -11.12
C ALA A 6 2.90 8.38 -11.54
N ASP A 7 3.92 8.22 -10.70
CA ASP A 7 5.23 8.89 -10.84
C ASP A 7 6.35 7.95 -11.31
N ASP A 8 6.19 6.64 -11.13
CA ASP A 8 7.17 5.64 -11.51
C ASP A 8 6.49 4.43 -12.17
N ASN A 9 7.05 4.01 -13.30
CA ASN A 9 6.70 2.76 -13.98
C ASN A 9 7.22 1.56 -13.17
N LEU A 10 6.76 1.37 -11.94
CA LEU A 10 6.88 0.07 -11.33
C LEU A 10 5.89 -0.84 -12.04
N GLY A 11 6.42 -1.84 -12.72
CA GLY A 11 5.64 -2.81 -13.48
C GLY A 11 4.49 -3.39 -12.67
N GLU A 12 3.46 -3.79 -13.40
CA GLU A 12 2.23 -4.35 -12.85
C GLU A 12 2.54 -5.53 -11.93
N CYS A 13 2.42 -5.30 -10.62
CA CYS A 13 2.54 -6.39 -9.65
C CYS A 13 1.17 -7.01 -9.45
N SER A 14 0.98 -8.22 -9.98
CA SER A 14 -0.23 -9.02 -9.78
C SER A 14 -0.06 -9.93 -8.57
N LEU A 15 -0.75 -9.62 -7.48
CA LEU A 15 -0.79 -10.46 -6.28
C LEU A 15 -1.94 -11.48 -6.35
N VAL A 16 -1.63 -12.73 -6.01
CA VAL A 16 -2.60 -13.80 -5.69
C VAL A 16 -2.82 -13.84 -4.18
N PHE A 17 -4.01 -14.24 -3.73
CA PHE A 17 -4.37 -14.40 -2.31
C PHE A 17 -3.34 -15.27 -1.57
N GLU A 18 -3.05 -14.97 -0.28
CA GLU A 18 -2.05 -15.64 0.57
C GLU A 18 -0.57 -15.52 0.15
N THR A 19 -0.22 -14.58 -0.74
CA THR A 19 1.18 -14.35 -1.12
C THR A 19 1.70 -13.01 -0.59
N ASN A 20 2.98 -13.02 -0.17
CA ASN A 20 3.72 -11.82 0.17
C ASN A 20 4.35 -11.24 -1.10
N LEU A 21 4.19 -9.95 -1.32
CA LEU A 21 4.87 -9.21 -2.38
C LEU A 21 5.68 -8.07 -1.74
N ALA A 22 6.95 -8.00 -2.12
CA ALA A 22 7.81 -6.88 -1.79
C ALA A 22 8.30 -6.24 -3.08
N TRP A 23 8.35 -4.91 -3.10
CA TRP A 23 8.98 -4.15 -4.17
C TRP A 23 9.70 -2.95 -3.55
N SER A 24 10.70 -2.44 -4.27
CA SER A 24 11.49 -1.29 -3.85
C SER A 24 11.39 -0.18 -4.89
N PHE A 25 11.36 1.05 -4.42
CA PHE A 25 11.28 2.24 -5.27
C PHE A 25 11.96 3.42 -4.59
N LYS A 26 12.10 4.52 -5.32
CA LYS A 26 12.67 5.77 -4.81
C LYS A 26 11.57 6.81 -4.71
N VAL A 27 11.43 7.44 -3.54
CA VAL A 27 10.55 8.60 -3.38
C VAL A 27 11.15 9.80 -4.12
N ASN A 28 10.32 10.53 -4.86
CA ASN A 28 10.75 11.70 -5.60
C ASN A 28 11.10 12.86 -4.66
N PHE A 29 11.87 13.84 -5.15
CA PHE A 29 12.37 14.94 -4.31
C PHE A 29 11.26 15.84 -3.72
N PHE A 30 10.05 15.78 -4.27
CA PHE A 30 8.92 16.61 -3.85
C PHE A 30 7.93 15.88 -2.94
N ASP A 31 8.26 14.66 -2.50
CA ASP A 31 7.40 13.80 -1.67
C ASP A 31 5.98 13.63 -2.24
N THR A 32 5.86 13.58 -3.56
CA THR A 32 4.56 13.36 -4.24
C THR A 32 4.36 11.92 -4.66
N THR A 33 5.34 11.03 -4.47
CA THR A 33 5.24 9.62 -4.86
C THR A 33 4.03 8.93 -4.22
N LEU A 34 3.19 8.33 -5.07
CA LEU A 34 2.00 7.58 -4.69
C LEU A 34 1.97 6.20 -5.37
N TYR A 35 1.65 5.15 -4.62
CA TYR A 35 1.31 3.84 -5.17
C TYR A 35 -0.15 3.50 -4.89
N TRP A 36 -0.85 3.19 -5.96
CA TRP A 36 -2.25 2.80 -5.96
C TRP A 36 -2.35 1.32 -6.24
N CYS A 37 -3.12 0.59 -5.45
CA CYS A 37 -3.38 -0.81 -5.67
C CYS A 37 -4.88 -1.05 -5.74
N ASN A 38 -5.29 -1.76 -6.79
CA ASN A 38 -6.63 -2.28 -6.93
C ASN A 38 -6.68 -3.66 -6.27
N PHE A 39 -7.51 -3.80 -5.25
CA PHE A 39 -7.80 -5.08 -4.62
C PHE A 39 -9.08 -5.63 -5.25
N TRP A 40 -9.08 -6.92 -5.61
CA TRP A 40 -10.15 -7.56 -6.37
C TRP A 40 -10.96 -8.46 -5.44
N TRP A 41 -11.36 -7.92 -4.29
CA TRP A 41 -12.17 -8.65 -3.31
C TRP A 41 -13.58 -8.06 -3.34
N GLU A 42 -14.42 -8.70 -4.13
CA GLU A 42 -15.85 -8.42 -4.38
C GLU A 42 -16.23 -7.03 -4.93
N GLU A 43 -15.38 -6.01 -4.82
CA GLU A 43 -15.51 -4.76 -5.58
C GLU A 43 -14.15 -4.19 -5.99
N ASN A 44 -14.13 -3.53 -7.16
CA ASN A 44 -12.95 -2.93 -7.75
C ASN A 44 -12.64 -1.57 -7.09
N GLY A 45 -12.04 -1.61 -5.90
CA GLY A 45 -11.57 -0.40 -5.21
C GLY A 45 -10.08 -0.14 -5.44
N GLY A 46 -9.73 1.09 -5.84
CA GLY A 46 -8.35 1.55 -5.93
C GLY A 46 -7.92 2.28 -4.66
N TYR A 47 -6.89 1.77 -3.97
CA TYR A 47 -6.44 2.30 -2.69
C TYR A 47 -5.00 2.82 -2.80
N GLN A 48 -4.71 4.00 -2.25
CA GLN A 48 -3.34 4.51 -2.14
C GLN A 48 -2.61 3.76 -1.04
N VAL A 49 -2.06 2.59 -1.40
CA VAL A 49 -1.31 1.73 -0.49
C VAL A 49 -0.08 2.47 0.00
N PHE A 50 0.65 3.21 -0.85
CA PHE A 50 1.73 4.08 -0.39
C PHE A 50 1.49 5.55 -0.74
N LYS A 51 1.79 6.44 0.19
CA LYS A 51 1.79 7.88 0.04
C LYS A 51 2.98 8.48 0.78
N ALA A 52 3.93 9.05 0.05
CA ALA A 52 5.19 9.56 0.62
C ALA A 52 4.98 10.43 1.87
N LYS A 53 4.10 11.44 1.79
CA LYS A 53 3.77 12.34 2.92
C LYS A 53 3.20 11.65 4.16
N ARG A 54 2.56 10.48 4.01
CA ARG A 54 2.01 9.70 5.13
C ARG A 54 3.05 8.70 5.64
N ASP A 55 3.75 8.06 4.71
CA ASP A 55 4.44 6.80 4.97
C ASP A 55 5.93 6.95 5.26
N MET A 56 6.57 8.02 4.76
CA MET A 56 7.98 8.29 5.06
C MET A 56 8.19 8.45 6.58
N ASP A 57 7.29 9.16 7.25
CA ASP A 57 7.32 9.33 8.71
C ASP A 57 6.84 8.08 9.45
N ARG A 58 5.93 7.30 8.85
CA ARG A 58 5.33 6.11 9.46
C ARG A 58 6.30 4.95 9.57
N CYS A 59 7.05 4.67 8.51
CA CYS A 59 7.76 3.40 8.34
C CYS A 59 9.26 3.54 8.08
N GLY A 60 9.77 4.76 7.86
CA GLY A 60 11.21 5.05 7.81
C GLY A 60 12.01 4.37 6.70
N GLY A 61 11.36 3.78 5.69
CA GLY A 61 12.00 3.18 4.52
C GLY A 61 11.43 1.82 4.11
N THR A 62 10.98 1.00 5.06
CA THR A 62 10.32 -0.28 4.78
C THR A 62 8.88 -0.23 5.28
N CYS A 63 7.95 -0.12 4.35
CA CYS A 63 6.54 0.03 4.64
C CYS A 63 5.82 -1.31 4.50
N GLU A 64 5.53 -1.94 5.63
CA GLU A 64 4.73 -3.16 5.67
C GLU A 64 3.25 -2.84 5.77
N TYR A 65 2.46 -3.65 5.05
CA TYR A 65 1.00 -3.62 5.07
C TYR A 65 0.46 -5.03 5.22
N ASP A 66 -0.59 -5.17 6.00
CA ASP A 66 -1.34 -6.40 6.20
C ASP A 66 -2.77 -6.20 5.70
N VAL A 67 -3.17 -7.02 4.73
CA VAL A 67 -4.44 -6.90 4.02
C VAL A 67 -5.37 -7.96 4.59
N ARG A 68 -6.37 -7.51 5.35
CA ARG A 68 -7.28 -8.37 6.10
C ARG A 68 -8.69 -8.32 5.53
N SER A 69 -9.60 -9.16 6.04
CA SER A 69 -11.01 -9.19 5.63
C SER A 69 -11.80 -7.93 5.97
N ASP A 70 -11.27 -7.06 6.83
CA ASP A 70 -11.92 -5.85 7.31
C ASP A 70 -11.22 -4.55 6.89
N GLY A 71 -9.96 -4.61 6.44
CA GLY A 71 -9.25 -3.45 5.93
C GLY A 71 -7.79 -3.69 5.56
N ILE A 72 -7.10 -2.60 5.24
CA ILE A 72 -5.64 -2.54 5.11
C ILE A 72 -5.06 -1.96 6.40
N TYR A 73 -4.14 -2.70 7.01
CA TYR A 73 -3.39 -2.28 8.18
C TYR A 73 -1.95 -1.94 7.79
N GLY A 74 -1.38 -0.92 8.40
CA GLY A 74 0.02 -0.53 8.23
C GLY A 74 0.76 -0.54 9.56
N TYR A 75 2.03 -0.92 9.54
CA TYR A 75 2.91 -0.91 10.71
C TYR A 75 3.63 0.43 10.90
N ASN A 76 3.70 0.96 12.13
CA ASN A 76 4.55 2.11 12.43
C ASN A 76 6.00 1.68 12.75
N LEU A 77 6.88 2.64 13.06
CA LEU A 77 8.27 2.39 13.48
C LEU A 77 8.40 1.54 14.75
N ALA A 78 7.36 1.47 15.58
CA ALA A 78 7.29 0.62 16.77
C ALA A 78 6.70 -0.78 16.48
N ALA A 79 6.50 -1.13 15.21
CA ALA A 79 5.84 -2.35 14.76
C ALA A 79 4.39 -2.51 15.24
N GLU A 80 3.71 -1.42 15.57
CA GLU A 80 2.29 -1.43 15.91
C GLU A 80 1.45 -1.26 14.65
N THR A 81 0.42 -2.07 14.49
CA THR A 81 -0.52 -1.97 13.36
C THR A 81 -1.61 -0.95 13.63
N TYR A 82 -2.00 -0.21 12.60
CA TYR A 82 -3.22 0.60 12.62
C TYR A 82 -3.99 0.50 11.30
N LEU A 83 -5.30 0.73 11.37
CA LEU A 83 -6.18 0.68 10.22
C LEU A 83 -5.93 1.89 9.31
N VAL A 84 -5.42 1.63 8.11
CA VAL A 84 -5.15 2.66 7.09
C VAL A 84 -6.39 2.88 6.23
N TYR A 85 -7.03 1.80 5.82
CA TYR A 85 -8.29 1.83 5.07
C TYR A 85 -9.23 0.77 5.60
N LYS A 86 -10.44 1.20 5.98
CA LYS A 86 -11.53 0.29 6.26
C LYS A 86 -12.20 -0.11 4.94
N TRP A 87 -12.53 -1.39 4.79
CA TRP A 87 -13.37 -1.79 3.66
C TRP A 87 -14.79 -1.25 3.82
N PRO A 88 -15.49 -0.92 2.72
CA PRO A 88 -16.85 -0.40 2.80
C PRO A 88 -17.87 -1.36 3.43
N TRP A 89 -17.57 -2.67 3.43
CA TRP A 89 -18.45 -3.76 3.88
C TRP A 89 -18.09 -4.37 5.24
N SER A 90 -17.09 -3.84 5.96
CA SER A 90 -16.66 -4.33 7.28
C SER A 90 -17.17 -3.53 8.48
#